data_AF-A0A1E1K7Q6-F1
#
_entry.id   AF-A0A1E1K7Q6-F1
#
_cell.length_a   1.000
_cell.length_b   1.000
_cell.length_c   1.000
_cell.angle_alpha   90.00
_cell.angle_beta   90.00
_cell.angle_gamma   90.00
#
_symmetry.space_group_name_H-M   'P 1'
#
loop_
_entity.id
_entity.type
_entity.pdbx_description
1 polymer ?
#
loop_
_entity_poly.entity_id
_entity_poly.type
_entity_poly.pdbx_seq_one_letter_code
_entity_poly.pdbx_strand_id
1 'polypeptide(L)'
;MKSTILSALLISSALSAAINDAAVNDAGLEARDPDYASCHCIGYMHNGNSVSAVVPNGLGNVRSGNAQVFNRDGDEIVGNTCAVSWTRTKYCSGWSTGLTGPTGRNCDGKPFAHVDSRVVETRLGRA
;
A
#
# COMPACT_ATOMS: atom_id res chain seq x y z
N MET A 1 9.72 -15.34 -66.05
CA MET A 1 9.89 -14.75 -64.70
C MET A 1 10.52 -15.85 -63.85
N LYS A 2 11.85 -16.04 -63.77
CA LYS A 2 12.93 -15.31 -63.07
C LYS A 2 12.70 -15.09 -61.56
N SER A 3 13.61 -15.65 -60.75
CA SER A 3 14.05 -15.19 -59.41
C SER A 3 13.10 -15.46 -58.22
N THR A 4 13.49 -15.74 -56.97
CA THR A 4 14.68 -16.33 -56.31
C THR A 4 14.21 -16.65 -54.87
N ILE A 5 14.82 -17.66 -54.26
CA ILE A 5 14.92 -18.03 -52.83
C ILE A 5 14.63 -16.87 -51.83
N LEU A 6 13.98 -17.17 -50.70
CA LEU A 6 14.49 -16.87 -49.35
C LEU A 6 13.65 -17.52 -48.24
N SER A 7 14.26 -18.45 -47.51
CA SER A 7 13.83 -18.83 -46.16
C SER A 7 13.88 -17.61 -45.25
N ALA A 8 12.81 -17.36 -44.49
CA ALA A 8 12.85 -16.49 -43.32
C ALA A 8 12.32 -17.28 -42.12
N LEU A 9 13.29 -17.73 -41.32
CA LEU A 9 13.12 -18.28 -39.99
C LEU A 9 12.61 -17.15 -39.07
N LEU A 10 11.30 -17.07 -38.84
CA LEU A 10 10.77 -16.13 -37.83
C LEU A 10 10.91 -16.79 -36.45
N ILE A 11 12.06 -16.52 -35.85
CA ILE A 11 12.29 -16.61 -34.42
C ILE A 11 11.35 -15.58 -33.78
N SER A 12 10.15 -16.02 -33.40
CA SER A 12 9.29 -15.23 -32.53
C SER A 12 9.94 -15.19 -31.15
N SER A 13 10.61 -14.08 -30.86
CA SER A 13 11.02 -13.69 -29.52
C SER A 13 9.81 -13.74 -28.59
N ALA A 14 9.68 -14.81 -27.81
CA ALA A 14 8.79 -14.84 -26.66
C ALA A 14 9.34 -13.84 -25.65
N LEU A 15 8.78 -12.63 -25.66
CA LEU A 15 9.03 -11.61 -24.66
C LEU A 15 8.46 -12.13 -23.34
N SER A 16 9.35 -12.53 -22.44
CA SER A 16 9.08 -12.90 -21.07
C SER A 16 8.46 -11.72 -20.32
N ALA A 17 7.14 -11.62 -20.30
CA ALA A 17 6.43 -10.82 -19.31
C ALA A 17 6.09 -11.74 -18.14
N ALA A 18 6.93 -11.70 -17.10
CA ALA A 18 6.61 -12.24 -15.80
C ALA A 18 5.44 -11.44 -15.21
N ILE A 19 4.21 -11.93 -15.39
CA ILE A 19 3.06 -11.47 -14.61
C ILE A 19 3.08 -12.32 -13.34
N ASN A 20 3.92 -11.91 -12.39
CA ASN A 20 3.80 -12.38 -11.02
C ASN A 20 2.50 -11.84 -10.43
N ASP A 21 1.86 -12.71 -9.66
CA ASP A 21 0.83 -12.41 -8.68
C ASP A 21 -0.60 -12.20 -9.19
N ALA A 22 -1.19 -13.32 -9.60
CA ALA A 22 -2.57 -13.60 -9.23
C ALA A 22 -2.67 -13.69 -7.69
N ALA A 23 -2.97 -12.57 -7.03
CA ALA A 23 -3.47 -12.56 -5.66
C ALA A 23 -4.77 -11.77 -5.59
N VAL A 24 -5.86 -12.50 -5.79
CA VAL A 24 -7.14 -12.38 -5.09
C VAL A 24 -7.65 -10.94 -4.92
N ASN A 25 -8.42 -10.51 -5.92
CA ASN A 25 -9.46 -9.50 -5.73
C ASN A 25 -10.52 -10.09 -4.77
N ASP A 26 -10.26 -10.08 -3.47
CA ASP A 26 -11.33 -10.21 -2.49
C ASP A 26 -12.07 -8.88 -2.49
N ALA A 27 -13.18 -8.89 -3.23
CA ALA A 27 -14.14 -7.81 -3.30
C ALA A 27 -14.81 -7.65 -1.93
N GLY A 28 -14.09 -7.04 -0.99
CA GLY A 28 -14.67 -6.42 0.19
C GLY A 28 -15.51 -5.24 -0.27
N LEU A 29 -16.81 -5.49 -0.45
CA LEU A 29 -17.84 -4.47 -0.57
C LEU A 29 -17.93 -3.72 0.78
N GLU A 30 -16.90 -2.94 1.09
CA GLU A 30 -16.85 -2.18 2.33
C GLU A 30 -17.70 -0.93 2.15
N ALA A 31 -18.65 -0.77 3.06
CA ALA A 31 -19.55 0.37 3.12
C ALA A 31 -18.75 1.67 2.96
N ARG A 32 -19.09 2.44 1.93
CA ARG A 32 -18.54 3.77 1.71
C ARG A 32 -19.22 4.69 2.73
N ASP A 33 -18.47 5.19 3.71
CA ASP A 33 -18.88 6.44 4.33
C ASP A 33 -18.86 7.53 3.25
N PRO A 34 -19.97 8.24 3.01
CA PRO A 34 -20.13 9.07 1.82
C PRO A 34 -19.28 10.34 1.81
N ASP A 35 -18.69 10.74 2.95
CA ASP A 35 -18.10 12.09 3.07
C ASP A 35 -16.57 12.13 2.86
N TYR A 36 -15.85 11.00 3.00
CA TYR A 36 -14.38 10.99 2.94
C TYR A 36 -13.76 9.79 2.20
N ALA A 37 -12.90 10.09 1.23
CA ALA A 37 -12.27 9.09 0.36
C ALA A 37 -11.09 8.34 1.00
N SER A 38 -10.35 8.98 1.92
CA SER A 38 -9.10 8.42 2.46
C SER A 38 -8.78 8.93 3.87
N CYS A 39 -8.03 8.12 4.59
CA CYS A 39 -7.48 8.43 5.90
C CYS A 39 -5.96 8.54 5.82
N HIS A 40 -5.37 9.47 6.56
CA HIS A 40 -3.93 9.53 6.79
C HIS A 40 -3.65 8.85 8.12
N CYS A 41 -2.85 7.78 8.07
CA CYS A 41 -2.58 6.91 9.19
C CYS A 41 -1.09 6.89 9.51
N ILE A 42 -0.77 6.96 10.81
CA ILE A 42 0.59 6.88 11.34
C ILE A 42 0.66 5.68 12.29
N GLY A 43 1.56 4.75 12.00
CA GLY A 43 1.82 3.57 12.83
C GLY A 43 3.14 3.71 13.56
N TYR A 44 3.12 3.66 14.89
CA TYR A 44 4.33 3.80 15.71
C TYR A 44 4.92 2.43 16.03
N MET A 45 6.21 2.26 15.75
CA MET A 45 6.95 1.02 15.96
C MET A 45 7.65 1.03 17.32
N HIS A 46 7.95 -0.15 17.85
CA HIS A 46 8.63 -0.30 19.14
C HIS A 46 10.11 0.11 19.10
N ASN A 47 10.72 0.12 17.91
CA ASN A 47 12.09 0.61 17.71
C ASN A 47 12.19 2.16 17.74
N GLY A 48 11.07 2.87 17.90
CA GLY A 48 11.02 4.33 17.96
C GLY A 48 10.79 5.01 16.61
N ASN A 49 10.81 4.27 15.50
CA ASN A 49 10.43 4.80 14.20
C ASN A 49 8.90 4.82 14.05
N SER A 50 8.42 5.50 13.01
CA SER A 50 7.01 5.46 12.61
C SER A 50 6.87 5.30 11.11
N VAL A 51 5.68 4.88 10.67
CA VAL A 51 5.30 4.85 9.26
C VAL A 51 4.12 5.76 9.02
N SER A 52 4.07 6.42 7.87
CA SER A 52 2.92 7.21 7.42
C SER A 52 2.40 6.66 6.08
N ALA A 53 1.08 6.52 5.98
CA ALA A 53 0.42 6.13 4.74
C ALA A 53 -0.93 6.83 4.60
N VAL A 54 -1.30 7.17 3.37
CA VAL A 54 -2.68 7.49 3.00
C VAL A 54 -3.34 6.20 2.57
N VAL A 55 -4.47 5.88 3.19
CA VAL A 55 -5.14 4.59 3.06
C VAL A 55 -6.61 4.83 2.73
N PRO A 56 -7.22 4.08 1.80
CA PRO A 56 -8.65 4.23 1.50
C PRO A 56 -9.49 4.00 2.74
N ASN A 57 -10.56 4.79 2.86
CA ASN A 57 -11.53 4.62 3.92
C ASN A 57 -12.29 3.28 3.75
N GLY A 58 -12.76 2.69 4.85
CA GLY A 58 -13.43 1.38 4.83
C GLY A 58 -13.34 0.63 6.17
N LEU A 59 -13.88 -0.59 6.18
CA LEU A 59 -13.99 -1.47 7.34
C LEU A 59 -13.37 -2.82 7.06
N GLY A 60 -12.22 -3.12 7.65
CA GLY A 60 -11.54 -4.39 7.42
C GLY A 60 -10.04 -4.18 7.21
N ASN A 61 -9.41 -5.17 6.58
CA ASN A 61 -7.97 -5.17 6.38
C ASN A 61 -7.59 -4.40 5.11
N VAL A 62 -6.48 -3.66 5.18
CA VAL A 62 -5.90 -2.97 4.03
C VAL A 62 -4.39 -3.01 4.11
N ARG A 63 -3.73 -3.09 2.96
CA ARG A 63 -2.26 -3.16 2.85
C ARG A 63 -1.73 -1.89 2.19
N SER A 64 -0.58 -1.43 2.67
CA SER A 64 0.19 -0.34 2.05
C SER A 64 1.62 -0.82 1.83
N GLY A 65 2.04 -0.97 0.58
CA GLY A 65 3.36 -1.53 0.24
C GLY A 65 4.52 -0.53 0.36
N ASN A 66 4.21 0.75 0.46
CA ASN A 66 5.15 1.86 0.33
C ASN A 66 4.94 2.93 1.43
N ALA A 67 4.64 2.51 2.66
CA ALA A 67 4.45 3.45 3.76
C ALA A 67 5.78 4.13 4.11
N GLN A 68 5.81 5.47 4.10
CA GLN A 68 7.02 6.26 4.31
C GLN A 68 7.47 6.13 5.76
N VAL A 69 8.77 5.91 5.99
CA VAL A 69 9.33 5.71 7.34
C VAL A 69 9.93 7.00 7.87
N PHE A 70 9.66 7.29 9.13
CA PHE A 70 10.21 8.42 9.88
C PHE A 70 10.98 7.90 11.09
N ASN A 71 12.08 8.57 11.44
CA ASN A 71 12.83 8.28 12.65
C ASN A 71 12.08 8.77 13.91
N ARG A 72 12.68 8.57 15.08
CA ARG A 72 12.12 9.03 16.36
C ARG A 72 11.94 10.55 16.43
N ASP A 73 12.79 11.31 15.75
CA ASP A 73 12.77 12.77 15.74
C ASP A 73 11.72 13.34 14.77
N GLY A 74 11.08 12.48 13.98
CA GLY A 74 10.07 12.84 12.99
C GLY A 74 10.64 13.18 11.61
N ASP A 75 11.94 12.94 11.38
CA ASP A 75 12.56 13.12 10.07
C ASP A 75 12.29 11.91 9.18
N GLU A 76 12.04 12.19 7.91
CA GLU A 76 11.90 11.15 6.89
C GLU A 76 13.23 10.39 6.72
N ILE A 77 13.16 9.07 6.79
CA ILE A 77 14.27 8.20 6.39
C ILE A 77 14.19 8.03 4.87
N VAL A 78 14.86 8.93 4.15
CA VAL A 78 14.81 9.00 2.68
C VAL A 78 15.17 7.66 2.03
N GLY A 79 14.36 7.27 1.03
CA GLY A 79 14.55 6.02 0.29
C GLY A 79 14.17 4.75 1.07
N ASN A 80 13.46 4.91 2.19
CA ASN A 80 13.03 3.80 3.02
C ASN A 80 11.50 3.74 3.16
N THR A 81 10.93 2.57 2.89
CA THR A 81 9.49 2.32 3.01
C THR A 81 9.23 0.99 3.70
N CYS A 82 8.13 0.91 4.45
CA CYS A 82 7.63 -0.34 4.99
C CYS A 82 6.43 -0.85 4.17
N ALA A 83 6.36 -2.16 3.99
CA ALA A 83 5.12 -2.84 3.65
C ALA A 83 4.35 -3.13 4.96
N VAL A 84 3.13 -2.62 5.04
CA VAL A 84 2.33 -2.61 6.28
C VAL A 84 0.92 -3.08 6.00
N SER A 85 0.25 -3.57 7.05
CA SER A 85 -1.18 -3.86 6.99
C SER A 85 -1.89 -3.22 8.17
N TRP A 86 -3.13 -2.82 7.94
CA TRP A 86 -3.97 -2.11 8.90
C TRP A 86 -5.32 -2.82 9.03
N THR A 87 -5.83 -2.95 10.24
CA THR A 87 -7.22 -3.34 10.50
C THR A 87 -8.01 -2.09 10.86
N ARG A 88 -9.18 -1.93 10.23
CA ARG A 88 -10.05 -0.76 10.38
C ARG A 88 -11.38 -1.20 10.97
N THR A 89 -11.72 -0.69 12.15
CA THR A 89 -13.00 -1.00 12.81
C THR A 89 -14.04 0.09 12.65
N LYS A 90 -13.60 1.32 12.36
CA LYS A 90 -14.44 2.49 12.05
C LYS A 90 -13.75 3.36 11.00
N TYR A 91 -14.52 4.24 10.37
CA TYR A 91 -13.99 5.20 9.40
C TYR A 91 -12.96 6.12 10.04
N CYS A 92 -11.75 6.12 9.46
CA CYS A 92 -10.56 6.83 9.95
C CYS A 92 -10.30 6.78 11.48
N SER A 93 -10.82 5.78 12.20
CA SER A 93 -10.72 5.66 13.65
C SER A 93 -10.77 4.19 14.11
N GLY A 94 -10.20 3.89 15.28
CA GLY A 94 -10.09 2.51 15.76
C GLY A 94 -9.23 1.63 14.84
N TRP A 95 -8.13 2.18 14.36
CA TRP A 95 -7.17 1.47 13.51
C TRP A 95 -6.17 0.71 14.37
N SER A 96 -5.72 -0.44 13.88
CA SER A 96 -4.69 -1.25 14.52
C SER A 96 -3.85 -1.96 13.46
N THR A 97 -2.84 -2.71 13.89
CA THR A 97 -2.08 -3.59 13.00
C THR A 97 -3.00 -4.57 12.30
N GLY A 98 -2.81 -4.75 11.00
CA GLY A 98 -3.45 -5.78 10.20
C GLY A 98 -2.88 -7.17 10.45
N LEU A 99 -3.13 -8.06 9.49
CA LEU A 99 -2.68 -9.46 9.49
C LEU A 99 -1.15 -9.63 9.64
N THR A 100 -0.37 -8.63 9.25
CA THR A 100 1.10 -8.64 9.30
C THR A 100 1.64 -7.33 9.87
N GLY A 101 2.66 -7.43 10.72
CA GLY A 101 3.44 -6.28 11.17
C GLY A 101 4.18 -5.57 10.02
N PRO A 102 4.79 -4.39 10.28
CA PRO A 102 5.49 -3.63 9.28
C PRO A 102 6.79 -4.33 8.89
N THR A 103 6.99 -4.55 7.59
CA THR A 103 8.16 -5.26 7.05
C THR A 103 8.94 -4.35 6.13
N GLY A 104 10.27 -4.53 6.11
CA GLY A 104 11.19 -3.69 5.34
C GLY A 104 12.35 -3.21 6.20
N ARG A 105 13.25 -2.44 5.59
CA ARG A 105 14.40 -1.87 6.28
C ARG A 105 13.94 -0.82 7.29
N ASN A 106 14.52 -0.83 8.50
CA ASN A 106 14.13 0.00 9.65
C ASN A 106 12.69 -0.22 10.18
N CYS A 107 11.98 -1.24 9.70
CA CYS A 107 10.70 -1.70 10.22
C CYS A 107 10.98 -2.85 11.22
N ASP A 108 10.24 -2.93 12.32
CA ASP A 108 10.55 -3.89 13.39
C ASP A 108 9.75 -5.20 13.34
N GLY A 109 8.86 -5.37 12.36
CA GLY A 109 8.06 -6.59 12.16
C GLY A 109 6.99 -6.85 13.22
N LYS A 110 6.88 -6.02 14.25
CA LYS A 110 5.96 -6.21 15.38
C LYS A 110 4.62 -5.51 15.11
N PRO A 111 3.53 -5.92 15.78
CA PRO A 111 2.35 -5.07 15.83
C PRO A 111 2.73 -3.65 16.26
N PHE A 112 2.14 -2.64 15.62
CA PHE A 112 2.31 -1.25 16.02
C PHE A 112 1.99 -1.08 17.49
N ALA A 113 2.83 -0.32 18.19
CA ALA A 113 2.60 0.05 19.57
C ALA A 113 1.33 0.92 19.70
N HIS A 114 1.10 1.77 18.70
CA HIS A 114 -0.06 2.64 18.58
C HIS A 114 -0.31 3.00 17.11
N VAL A 115 -1.54 3.32 16.75
CA VAL A 115 -1.92 3.81 15.42
C VAL A 115 -2.80 5.05 15.57
N ASP A 116 -2.33 6.17 15.00
CA ASP A 116 -3.14 7.37 14.84
C ASP A 116 -3.70 7.43 13.42
N SER A 117 -4.95 7.82 13.27
CA SER A 117 -5.58 7.95 11.96
C SER A 117 -6.52 9.14 11.96
N ARG A 118 -6.48 9.91 10.87
CA ARG A 118 -7.34 11.08 10.68
C ARG A 118 -7.81 11.16 9.25
N VAL A 119 -8.95 11.79 9.06
CA VAL A 119 -9.50 12.07 7.74
C VAL A 119 -8.52 12.93 6.94
N VAL A 120 -8.33 12.62 5.66
CA VAL A 120 -7.71 13.55 4.72
C VAL A 120 -8.84 14.44 4.19
N GLU A 121 -8.92 15.68 4.69
CA GLU A 121 -9.83 16.68 4.15
C GLU A 121 -9.43 17.01 2.72
N THR A 122 -9.96 16.25 1.77
CA THR A 122 -10.06 16.72 0.41
C THR A 122 -11.31 17.57 0.40
N ARG A 123 -11.17 18.91 0.36
CA ARG A 123 -12.30 19.78 0.03
C ARG A 123 -12.80 19.34 -1.34
N LEU A 124 -13.79 18.45 -1.38
CA LEU A 124 -14.63 18.28 -2.55
C LEU A 124 -15.29 19.65 -2.71
N GLY A 125 -14.75 20.43 -3.65
CA GLY A 125 -15.28 21.74 -3.99
C GLY A 125 -16.78 21.59 -4.19
N ARG A 126 -17.54 22.27 -3.33
CA ARG A 126 -18.95 22.55 -3.57
C ARG A 126 -18.99 23.30 -4.90
N ALA A 127 -19.37 22.59 -5.97
CA ALA A 127 -19.76 23.19 -7.24
C ALA A 127 -21.15 23.82 -7.08
#